data_AF-A0A847CAZ6-F1
#
_entry.id   AF-A0A847CAZ6-F1
#
_cell.length_a   1.000
_cell.length_b   1.000
_cell.length_c   1.000
_cell.angle_alpha   90.00
_cell.angle_beta   90.00
_cell.angle_gamma   90.00
#
_symmetry.space_group_name_H-M   'P 1'
#
loop_
_entity.id
_entity.type
_entity.pdbx_description
1 polymer ?
#
loop_
_entity_poly.entity_id
_entity_poly.type
_entity_poly.pdbx_seq_one_letter_code
_entity_poly.pdbx_strand_id
1 'polypeptide(L)' 'VTFFGGGSPISLDNVAGLAGTVNYELMCSISRRVQRIYISNGKVFDIVDYSI' A
#
# COMPACT_ATOMS: atom_id res chain seq x y z
N VAL A 1 7.93 9.83 0.26
CA VAL A 1 6.58 10.44 0.25
C VAL A 1 5.57 9.37 0.62
N THR A 2 4.65 9.63 1.53
CA THR A 2 3.59 8.68 1.91
C THR A 2 2.34 8.97 1.08
N PHE A 3 1.90 8.02 0.26
CA PHE A 3 0.70 8.20 -0.57
C PHE A 3 -0.60 8.00 0.24
N PHE A 4 -0.66 6.96 1.07
CA PHE A 4 -1.78 6.65 1.97
C PHE A 4 -1.30 5.86 3.20
N GLY A 5 -2.09 5.83 4.28
CA GLY A 5 -1.80 5.06 5.51
C GLY A 5 -1.17 5.88 6.63
N GLY A 6 -0.60 5.23 7.66
CA GLY A 6 -0.25 5.87 8.95
C GLY A 6 0.76 7.03 8.94
N GLY A 7 1.41 7.31 7.80
CA GLY A 7 2.26 8.48 7.59
C GLY A 7 1.64 9.57 6.69
N SER A 8 0.34 9.49 6.41
CA SER A 8 -0.46 10.40 5.59
C SER A 8 -1.84 10.60 6.23
N PRO A 9 -2.45 11.79 6.17
CA PRO A 9 -3.85 11.95 6.59
C PRO A 9 -4.84 11.26 5.64
N ILE A 10 -4.36 10.80 4.47
CA ILE A 10 -5.18 10.19 3.42
C ILE A 10 -5.26 8.67 3.65
N SER A 11 -6.48 8.16 3.84
CA SER A 11 -6.75 6.72 3.87
C SER A 11 -6.98 6.16 2.47
N LEU A 12 -6.94 4.83 2.32
CA LEU A 12 -7.25 4.17 1.05
C LEU A 12 -8.71 4.42 0.62
N ASP A 13 -9.63 4.59 1.57
CA ASP A 13 -11.04 4.94 1.30
C ASP A 13 -11.16 6.34 0.68
N ASN A 14 -10.35 7.29 1.14
CA ASN A 14 -10.35 8.64 0.55
C ASN A 14 -9.91 8.59 -0.93
N VAL A 15 -8.85 7.82 -1.23
CA VAL A 15 -8.39 7.64 -2.61
C VAL A 15 -9.43 6.91 -3.46
N ALA A 16 -10.10 5.90 -2.89
CA ALA A 16 -11.15 5.16 -3.58
C ALA A 16 -12.34 6.07 -3.94
N GLY A 17 -12.75 6.96 -3.03
CA GLY A 17 -13.77 7.96 -3.30
C GLY A 17 -13.41 8.93 -4.43
N LEU A 18 -12.14 9.33 -4.53
CA LEU A 18 -11.65 10.15 -5.65
C LEU A 18 -11.62 9.38 -6.97
N ALA A 19 -11.32 8.08 -6.92
CA ALA A 19 -11.25 7.21 -8.09
C ALA A 19 -12.62 6.64 -8.51
N GLY A 20 -13.69 6.87 -7.74
CA GLY A 20 -15.02 6.33 -8.03
C GLY A 20 -15.12 4.81 -7.85
N THR A 21 -14.32 4.24 -6.95
CA THR A 21 -14.28 2.80 -6.66
C THR A 21 -14.30 2.52 -5.14
N VAL A 22 -14.12 1.26 -4.74
CA VAL A 22 -13.95 0.81 -3.37
C VAL A 22 -12.47 0.56 -3.03
N ASN A 23 -12.13 0.67 -1.75
CA ASN A 23 -10.76 0.53 -1.25
C ASN A 23 -10.09 -0.80 -1.65
N TYR A 24 -10.86 -1.90 -1.71
CA TYR A 24 -10.35 -3.22 -2.05
C TYR A 24 -9.79 -3.28 -3.48
N GLU A 25 -10.42 -2.58 -4.43
CA GLU A 25 -9.91 -2.52 -5.81
C GLU A 25 -8.56 -1.82 -5.88
N LEU A 26 -8.38 -0.72 -5.13
CA LEU A 26 -7.09 -0.02 -5.08
C LEU A 26 -6.00 -0.85 -4.39
N MET A 27 -6.35 -1.55 -3.31
CA MET A 27 -5.42 -2.44 -2.60
C MET A 27 -4.94 -3.58 -3.53
N CYS A 28 -5.88 -4.22 -4.23
CA CYS A 28 -5.58 -5.28 -5.18
C CYS A 28 -4.83 -4.79 -6.42
N SER A 29 -5.01 -3.52 -6.81
CA SER A 29 -4.37 -2.92 -7.98
C SER A 29 -2.89 -2.57 -7.77
N ILE A 30 -2.32 -2.76 -6.58
CA ILE A 30 -0.89 -2.52 -6.33
C ILE A 30 -0.06 -3.49 -7.18
N SER A 31 0.55 -2.96 -8.24
CA SER A 31 1.29 -3.72 -9.24
C SER A 31 2.39 -4.64 -8.67
N ARG A 32 2.69 -5.73 -9.38
CA ARG A 32 3.73 -6.72 -9.03
C ARG A 32 5.10 -6.09 -8.77
N ARG A 33 5.47 -5.05 -9.53
CA ARG A 33 6.76 -4.32 -9.41
C ARG A 33 6.97 -3.58 -8.10
N VAL A 34 5.93 -3.37 -7.30
CA VAL A 34 6.05 -2.69 -6.00
C VAL A 34 6.50 -3.72 -4.98
N GLN A 35 7.68 -3.52 -4.39
CA GLN A 35 8.19 -4.42 -3.36
C GLN A 35 7.32 -4.37 -2.09
N ARG A 36 7.12 -5.51 -1.43
CA ARG A 36 6.43 -5.61 -0.14
C ARG A 36 7.47 -5.75 0.97
N ILE A 37 7.50 -4.79 1.90
CA ILE A 37 8.37 -4.80 3.07
C ILE A 37 7.52 -5.14 4.29
N TYR A 38 7.83 -6.24 4.97
CA TYR A 38 7.12 -6.66 6.17
C TYR A 38 7.87 -6.25 7.44
N ILE A 39 7.15 -5.59 8.34
CA ILE A 39 7.71 -5.01 9.56
C ILE A 39 7.02 -5.66 10.77
N SER A 40 7.80 -6.12 11.73
CA SER A 40 7.32 -6.69 12.99
C SER A 40 8.19 -6.17 14.14
N ASN A 41 7.55 -5.77 15.25
CA ASN A 41 8.23 -5.15 16.40
C ASN A 41 9.16 -3.98 16.01
N GLY A 42 8.74 -3.16 15.05
CA GLY A 42 9.50 -2.01 14.56
C GLY A 42 10.74 -2.34 13.72
N LYS A 43 10.96 -3.62 13.37
CA LYS A 43 12.08 -4.07 12.54
C LYS A 43 11.56 -4.70 11.26
N VAL A 44 12.29 -4.49 10.15
CA VAL A 44 12.06 -5.22 8.91
C VAL A 44 12.43 -6.69 9.14
N PHE A 45 11.50 -7.61 8.87
CA PHE A 45 11.77 -9.04 8.99
C PHE A 45 11.79 -9.77 7.65
N ASP A 46 11.12 -9.22 6.62
CA ASP A 46 11.13 -9.80 5.28
C ASP A 46 10.91 -8.73 4.21
N ILE A 47 11.45 -8.98 3.03
CA ILE A 47 11.36 -8.11 1.86
C ILE A 47 11.10 -9.00 0.64
N VAL A 48 9.92 -8.85 0.04
CA VAL A 48 9.52 -9.63 -1.13
C VAL A 48 9.47 -8.73 -2.35
N ASP A 49 10.39 -8.97 -3.27
CA ASP A 49 10.40 -8.38 -4.60
C ASP A 49 9.87 -9.40 -5.61
N TYR A 50 8.70 -9.09 -6.18
CA TYR A 50 8.15 -9.89 -7.26
C TYR A 50 8.55 -9.34 -8.62
N SER A 51 9.38 -8.31 -8.76
CA SER A 51 9.72 -7.75 -10.06
C SER A 51 10.83 -8.53 -10.79
N ILE A 52 11.50 -9.40 -10.05
CA ILE A 52 12.52 -10.35 -10.49
C ILE A 52 11.85 -11.59 -11.13
#